data_AF-A0A847MA55-F1
#
_entry.id   AF-A0A847MA55-F1
#
_cell.length_a   1.000
_cell.length_b   1.000
_cell.length_c   1.000
_cell.angle_alpha   90.00
_cell.angle_beta   90.00
_cell.angle_gamma   90.00
#
_symmetry.space_group_name_H-M   'P 1'
#
loop_
_entity.id
_entity.type
_entity.pdbx_description
1 polymer ?
#
loop_
_entity_poly.entity_id
_entity_poly.type
_entity_poly.pdbx_seq_one_letter_code
_entity_poly.pdbx_strand_id
1 'polypeptide(L)'
;MATEKEQSMYTDDAKINTEDSWAVVTDCTEHTVLLGKCIGALVQPGDCLALCGPLGAGKTNFVTGLAEGMGVEGRVASPSFVVMRCHPGPIYLYHADAYRLGSPAELEEAGLDEWLEHGVVAIEWAELVEDVLPSDALRIDLGYEGDGRRIIFTAHTGRHQEMLEVLKRCDCWE
;
A
#
# COMPACT_ATOMS: atom_id res chain seq x y z
N MET A 1 -17.94 3.07 -17.11
CA MET A 1 -17.46 4.13 -18.01
C MET A 1 -16.82 5.16 -17.11
N ALA A 2 -15.50 5.20 -17.10
CA ALA A 2 -14.76 6.17 -16.32
C ALA A 2 -15.14 7.58 -16.82
N THR A 3 -15.52 8.47 -15.92
CA THR A 3 -15.89 9.86 -16.18
C THR A 3 -14.64 10.68 -16.51
N GLU A 4 -14.78 11.77 -17.27
CA GLU A 4 -13.67 12.66 -17.69
C GLU A 4 -12.84 13.23 -16.52
N LYS A 5 -13.31 13.10 -15.27
CA LYS A 5 -12.53 13.40 -14.05
C LYS A 5 -11.41 12.40 -13.76
N GLU A 6 -11.53 11.14 -14.20
CA GLU A 6 -10.53 10.08 -13.94
C GLU A 6 -9.24 10.25 -14.77
N GLN A 7 -9.27 11.00 -15.88
CA GLN A 7 -8.08 11.19 -16.73
C GLN A 7 -7.24 12.43 -16.35
N SER A 8 -7.83 13.42 -15.67
CA SER A 8 -7.13 14.67 -15.32
C SER A 8 -6.35 14.61 -14.01
N MET A 9 -6.51 13.56 -13.21
CA MET A 9 -5.87 13.42 -11.89
C MET A 9 -4.52 12.64 -11.94
N TYR A 10 -4.19 12.03 -13.09
CA TYR A 10 -3.03 11.14 -13.22
C TYR A 10 -1.81 11.76 -13.89
N THR A 11 -1.82 13.07 -14.17
CA THR A 11 -0.71 13.76 -14.86
C THR A 11 0.14 14.64 -13.96
N ASP A 12 -0.14 14.69 -12.66
CA ASP A 12 0.70 15.48 -11.77
C ASP A 12 1.85 14.60 -11.28
N ASP A 13 2.98 14.73 -11.97
CA ASP A 13 4.33 14.47 -11.45
C ASP A 13 4.58 15.38 -10.22
N ALA A 14 3.85 15.13 -9.14
CA ALA A 14 4.11 15.71 -7.84
C ALA A 14 5.56 15.37 -7.51
N LYS A 15 6.41 16.40 -7.47
CA LYS A 15 7.86 16.33 -7.40
C LYS A 15 8.31 15.28 -6.38
N ILE A 16 8.58 14.07 -6.86
CA ILE A 16 9.11 12.99 -6.03
C ILE A 16 10.50 13.42 -5.59
N ASN A 17 10.68 13.66 -4.29
CA ASN A 17 12.00 13.87 -3.73
C ASN A 17 12.75 12.54 -3.84
N THR A 18 13.80 12.50 -4.67
CA THR A 18 14.47 11.24 -5.06
C THR A 18 15.28 10.61 -3.93
N GLU A 19 15.51 11.31 -2.82
CA GLU A 19 16.22 10.75 -1.66
C GLU A 19 15.31 9.86 -0.79
N ASP A 20 14.02 10.18 -0.74
CA ASP A 20 13.02 9.54 0.15
C ASP A 20 12.19 8.46 -0.56
N SER A 21 12.54 8.15 -1.81
CA SER A 21 11.74 7.31 -2.67
C SER A 21 12.54 6.22 -3.38
N TRP A 22 11.84 5.16 -3.76
CA TRP A 22 12.37 4.06 -4.54
C TRP A 22 11.33 3.65 -5.59
N ALA A 23 11.74 3.57 -6.85
CA ALA A 23 10.86 3.18 -7.95
C ALA A 23 11.32 1.85 -8.55
N VAL A 24 10.34 0.97 -8.82
CA VAL A 24 10.55 -0.35 -9.43
C VAL A 24 9.52 -0.53 -10.55
N VAL A 25 9.94 -1.21 -11.60
CA VAL A 25 9.04 -1.63 -12.69
C VAL A 25 8.84 -3.14 -12.57
N THR A 26 7.59 -3.57 -12.53
CA THR A 26 7.22 -4.99 -12.60
C THR A 26 6.60 -5.28 -13.95
N ASP A 27 6.97 -6.38 -14.59
CA ASP A 27 6.47 -6.81 -15.90
C ASP A 27 5.32 -7.84 -15.79
N CYS A 28 5.11 -8.40 -14.60
CA CYS A 28 4.08 -9.38 -14.33
C CYS A 28 3.47 -9.22 -12.93
N THR A 29 2.33 -9.89 -12.70
CA THR A 29 1.61 -9.82 -11.42
C THR A 29 2.42 -10.49 -10.30
N GLU A 30 3.13 -11.55 -10.63
CA GLU A 30 3.95 -12.35 -9.73
C GLU A 30 5.07 -11.49 -9.10
N HIS A 31 5.69 -10.58 -9.87
CA HIS A 31 6.68 -9.63 -9.36
C HIS A 31 6.06 -8.60 -8.40
N THR A 32 4.86 -8.10 -8.69
CA THR A 32 4.14 -7.22 -7.74
C THR A 32 3.79 -7.95 -6.43
N VAL A 33 3.40 -9.22 -6.51
CA VAL A 33 3.14 -10.07 -5.33
C VAL A 33 4.43 -10.33 -4.55
N LEU A 34 5.54 -10.65 -5.23
CA LEU A 34 6.83 -10.88 -4.60
C LEU A 34 7.32 -9.62 -3.86
N LEU A 35 7.14 -8.45 -4.46
CA LEU A 35 7.48 -7.18 -3.86
C LEU A 35 6.69 -6.93 -2.56
N GLY A 36 5.38 -7.16 -2.62
CA GLY A 36 4.52 -7.13 -1.43
C GLY A 36 5.02 -8.11 -0.37
N LYS A 37 5.37 -9.35 -0.75
CA LYS A 37 5.83 -10.40 0.16
C LYS A 37 7.08 -10.04 0.93
N CYS A 38 8.10 -9.51 0.29
CA CYS A 38 9.30 -9.18 1.05
C CYS A 38 9.08 -7.95 1.95
N ILE A 39 8.24 -6.98 1.54
CA ILE A 39 7.81 -5.91 2.45
C ILE A 39 7.07 -6.51 3.65
N GLY A 40 6.18 -7.47 3.41
CA GLY A 40 5.46 -8.21 4.44
C GLY A 40 6.36 -8.93 5.44
N ALA A 41 7.57 -9.34 5.02
CA ALA A 41 8.56 -9.95 5.90
C ALA A 41 9.30 -8.93 6.78
N LEU A 42 9.22 -7.63 6.47
CA LEU A 42 9.91 -6.54 7.17
C LEU A 42 8.98 -5.72 8.06
N VAL A 43 7.67 -5.72 7.79
CA VAL A 43 6.69 -4.92 8.54
C VAL A 43 6.56 -5.38 10.01
N GLN A 44 6.14 -4.46 10.87
CA GLN A 44 5.90 -4.67 12.29
C GLN A 44 4.57 -3.99 12.70
N PRO A 45 4.03 -4.30 13.88
CA PRO A 45 2.85 -3.60 14.39
C PRO A 45 3.06 -2.08 14.42
N GLY A 46 2.08 -1.32 13.96
CA GLY A 46 2.15 0.13 13.80
C GLY A 46 2.55 0.61 12.40
N ASP A 47 3.01 -0.28 11.52
CA ASP A 47 3.31 0.12 10.12
C ASP A 47 1.99 0.37 9.35
N CYS A 48 1.90 1.56 8.74
CA CYS A 48 0.80 1.96 7.86
C CYS A 48 1.27 2.05 6.40
N LEU A 49 0.68 1.24 5.52
CA LEU A 49 0.96 1.21 4.09
C LEU A 49 -0.20 1.85 3.32
N ALA A 50 0.08 2.96 2.65
CA ALA A 50 -0.87 3.77 1.91
C ALA A 50 -0.77 3.47 0.40
N LEU A 51 -1.62 2.59 -0.12
CA LEU A 51 -1.61 2.16 -1.52
C LEU A 51 -2.48 3.07 -2.39
N CYS A 52 -1.85 3.75 -3.32
CA CYS A 52 -2.46 4.72 -4.22
C CYS A 52 -2.40 4.27 -5.67
N GLY A 53 -3.34 4.72 -6.50
CA GLY A 53 -3.30 4.52 -7.95
C GLY A 53 -4.59 3.95 -8.54
N PRO A 54 -4.67 3.77 -9.87
CA PRO A 54 -5.94 3.55 -10.55
C PRO A 54 -6.52 2.16 -10.30
N LEU A 55 -7.78 1.98 -10.70
CA LEU A 55 -8.41 0.66 -10.72
C LEU A 55 -7.58 -0.28 -11.60
N GLY A 56 -7.23 -1.46 -11.09
CA GLY A 56 -6.43 -2.44 -11.82
C GLY A 56 -4.92 -2.19 -11.82
N ALA A 57 -4.44 -1.19 -11.08
CA ALA A 57 -3.00 -0.94 -10.88
C ALA A 57 -2.27 -2.05 -10.12
N GLY A 58 -3.01 -2.95 -9.44
CA GLY A 58 -2.44 -4.08 -8.73
C GLY A 58 -2.36 -3.92 -7.21
N LYS A 59 -3.06 -2.93 -6.63
CA LYS A 59 -3.11 -2.69 -5.17
C LYS A 59 -3.42 -3.97 -4.38
N THR A 60 -4.51 -4.66 -4.70
CA THR A 60 -4.87 -5.92 -4.04
C THR A 60 -3.86 -7.05 -4.26
N ASN A 61 -3.19 -7.11 -5.43
CA ASN A 61 -2.13 -8.10 -5.68
C ASN A 61 -0.93 -7.83 -4.76
N PHE A 62 -0.57 -6.57 -4.59
CA PHE A 62 0.46 -6.16 -3.64
C PHE A 62 0.08 -6.55 -2.21
N VAL A 63 -1.15 -6.25 -1.76
CA VAL A 63 -1.62 -6.63 -0.40
C VAL A 63 -1.66 -8.15 -0.22
N THR A 64 -1.97 -8.91 -1.28
CA THR A 64 -1.90 -10.37 -1.24
C THR A 64 -0.47 -10.84 -0.97
N GLY A 65 0.50 -10.27 -1.68
CA GLY A 65 1.92 -10.50 -1.42
C GLY A 65 2.30 -10.13 0.01
N LEU A 66 1.94 -8.92 0.45
CA LEU A 66 2.17 -8.43 1.81
C LEU A 66 1.72 -9.44 2.86
N ALA A 67 0.49 -9.93 2.73
CA ALA A 67 -0.06 -10.92 3.64
C ALA A 67 0.74 -12.24 3.67
N GLU A 68 1.17 -12.74 2.50
CA GLU A 68 2.04 -13.91 2.43
C GLU A 68 3.38 -13.68 3.16
N GLY A 69 3.95 -12.48 3.01
CA GLY A 69 5.19 -12.07 3.68
C GLY A 69 5.07 -12.03 5.19
N MET A 70 3.93 -11.54 5.67
CA MET A 70 3.58 -11.48 7.08
C MET A 70 3.26 -12.84 7.69
N GLY A 71 3.08 -13.88 6.86
CA GLY A 71 2.65 -15.20 7.32
C GLY A 71 1.17 -15.28 7.68
N VAL A 72 0.32 -14.44 7.07
CA VAL A 72 -1.14 -14.52 7.22
C VAL A 72 -1.65 -15.87 6.69
N GLU A 73 -2.55 -16.49 7.44
CA GLU A 73 -3.12 -17.78 7.05
C GLU A 73 -4.32 -17.60 6.11
N GLY A 74 -4.36 -18.41 5.05
CA GLY A 74 -5.51 -18.49 4.15
C GLY A 74 -5.56 -17.39 3.09
N ARG A 75 -6.73 -17.22 2.47
CA ARG A 75 -6.90 -16.31 1.34
C ARG A 75 -7.15 -14.88 1.80
N VAL A 76 -6.29 -13.97 1.37
CA VAL A 76 -6.59 -12.53 1.43
C VAL A 76 -7.56 -12.15 0.33
N ALA A 77 -8.60 -11.43 0.72
CA ALA A 77 -9.65 -10.98 -0.17
C ALA A 77 -9.79 -9.48 0.01
N SER A 78 -9.95 -8.75 -1.09
CA SER A 78 -10.20 -7.32 -1.01
C SER A 78 -11.44 -7.03 -0.17
N PRO A 79 -11.46 -5.92 0.60
CA PRO A 79 -12.64 -5.43 1.29
C PRO A 79 -13.64 -4.79 0.30
N SER A 80 -13.96 -5.47 -0.82
CA SER A 80 -14.77 -4.91 -1.90
C SER A 80 -16.22 -4.53 -1.54
N PHE A 81 -16.69 -4.84 -0.33
CA PHE A 81 -18.05 -4.49 0.13
C PHE A 81 -18.07 -4.02 1.59
N VAL A 82 -16.91 -3.85 2.23
CA VAL A 82 -16.75 -3.46 3.63
C VAL A 82 -15.62 -2.44 3.71
N VAL A 83 -15.54 -1.65 4.77
CA VAL A 83 -14.44 -0.68 4.92
C VAL A 83 -13.11 -1.40 5.15
N MET A 84 -13.11 -2.43 5.99
CA MET A 84 -11.90 -3.14 6.42
C MET A 84 -12.16 -4.64 6.58
N ARG A 85 -11.15 -5.45 6.23
CA ARG A 85 -11.05 -6.87 6.58
C ARG A 85 -9.83 -7.08 7.46
N CYS A 86 -10.02 -7.83 8.54
CA CYS A 86 -8.96 -8.27 9.42
C CYS A 86 -8.53 -9.69 9.02
N HIS A 87 -7.23 -9.87 8.82
CA HIS A 87 -6.61 -11.13 8.44
C HIS A 87 -5.63 -11.56 9.55
N PRO A 88 -5.95 -12.64 10.28
CA PRO A 88 -5.09 -13.15 11.35
C PRO A 88 -3.79 -13.75 10.80
N GLY A 89 -2.70 -13.48 11.49
CA GLY A 89 -1.37 -14.05 11.26
C GLY A 89 -0.52 -13.90 12.53
N PRO A 90 0.81 -14.09 12.45
CA PRO A 90 1.73 -13.75 13.54
C PRO A 90 1.53 -12.32 14.07
N ILE A 91 1.20 -11.40 13.16
CA ILE A 91 0.72 -10.05 13.41
C ILE A 91 -0.57 -9.88 12.59
N TYR A 92 -1.56 -9.13 13.10
CA TYR A 92 -2.78 -8.86 12.34
C TYR A 92 -2.49 -7.98 11.12
N LEU A 93 -3.09 -8.34 9.97
CA LEU A 93 -3.19 -7.46 8.82
C LEU A 93 -4.61 -6.87 8.75
N TYR A 94 -4.70 -5.56 8.83
CA TYR A 94 -5.93 -4.80 8.59
C TYR A 94 -5.89 -4.26 7.17
N HIS A 95 -6.69 -4.86 6.28
CA HIS A 95 -6.80 -4.47 4.88
C HIS A 95 -8.04 -3.58 4.70
N ALA A 96 -7.83 -2.29 4.54
CA ALA A 96 -8.87 -1.29 4.35
C ALA A 96 -8.96 -0.80 2.89
N ASP A 97 -10.13 -0.31 2.50
CA ASP A 97 -10.40 0.32 1.20
C ASP A 97 -11.13 1.64 1.41
N ALA A 98 -10.39 2.73 1.25
CA ALA A 98 -10.86 4.09 1.49
C ALA A 98 -11.92 4.54 0.46
N TYR A 99 -12.07 3.84 -0.67
CA TYR A 99 -13.15 4.09 -1.62
C TYR A 99 -14.55 3.84 -1.03
N ARG A 100 -14.62 3.15 0.12
CA ARG A 100 -15.86 2.87 0.85
C ARG A 100 -16.27 3.97 1.83
N LEU A 101 -15.40 4.94 2.07
CA LEU A 101 -15.63 6.02 3.02
C LEU A 101 -16.24 7.23 2.31
N GLY A 102 -17.10 7.96 3.02
CA GLY A 102 -17.65 9.24 2.56
C GLY A 102 -16.70 10.41 2.81
N SER A 103 -15.78 10.28 3.76
CA SER A 103 -14.79 11.31 4.11
C SER A 103 -13.56 10.73 4.83
N PRO A 104 -12.43 11.45 4.89
CA PRO A 104 -11.26 11.05 5.68
C PRO A 104 -11.54 10.79 7.17
N ALA A 105 -12.39 11.62 7.79
CA ALA A 105 -12.75 11.48 9.20
C ALA A 105 -13.41 10.12 9.53
N GLU A 106 -14.12 9.51 8.57
CA GLU A 106 -14.73 8.20 8.78
C GLU A 106 -13.67 7.09 8.97
N LEU A 107 -12.44 7.25 8.48
CA LEU A 107 -11.35 6.30 8.71
C LEU A 107 -10.86 6.34 10.17
N GLU A 108 -10.70 7.55 10.72
CA GLU A 108 -10.34 7.73 12.13
C GLU A 108 -11.43 7.16 13.03
N GLU A 109 -12.70 7.51 12.75
CA GLU A 109 -13.87 6.99 13.47
C GLU A 109 -14.02 5.46 13.37
N ALA A 110 -13.56 4.85 12.27
CA ALA A 110 -13.56 3.41 12.10
C ALA A 110 -12.52 2.68 12.97
N GLY A 111 -11.57 3.41 13.56
CA GLY A 111 -10.58 2.87 14.50
C GLY A 111 -9.18 2.67 13.93
N LEU A 112 -8.72 3.54 13.02
CA LEU A 112 -7.36 3.47 12.46
C LEU A 112 -6.28 3.32 13.54
N ASP A 113 -6.35 4.11 14.61
CA ASP A 113 -5.39 4.07 15.73
C ASP A 113 -5.36 2.68 16.39
N GLU A 114 -6.53 2.09 16.63
CA GLU A 114 -6.68 0.76 17.24
C GLU A 114 -6.11 -0.34 16.34
N TRP A 115 -6.25 -0.20 15.03
CA TRP A 115 -5.70 -1.15 14.06
C TRP A 115 -4.17 -1.09 14.05
N LEU A 116 -3.60 0.12 14.13
CA LEU A 116 -2.15 0.33 14.19
C LEU A 116 -1.54 -0.19 15.50
N GLU A 117 -2.24 -0.06 16.63
CA GLU A 117 -1.79 -0.62 17.91
C GLU A 117 -1.70 -2.16 17.91
N HIS A 118 -2.47 -2.83 17.05
CA HIS A 118 -2.62 -4.29 17.06
C HIS A 118 -2.04 -4.99 15.84
N GLY A 119 -1.61 -4.25 14.81
CA GLY A 119 -1.13 -4.87 13.58
C GLY A 119 -0.56 -3.92 12.56
N VAL A 120 -0.52 -4.40 11.32
CA VAL A 120 -0.12 -3.65 10.13
C VAL A 120 -1.39 -3.24 9.40
N VAL A 121 -1.45 -1.98 8.95
CA VAL A 121 -2.59 -1.46 8.20
C VAL A 121 -2.18 -1.27 6.74
N ALA A 122 -2.93 -1.86 5.82
CA ALA A 122 -2.79 -1.65 4.38
C ALA A 122 -4.08 -1.02 3.84
N ILE A 123 -3.99 0.21 3.32
CA ILE A 123 -5.14 1.00 2.88
C ILE A 123 -5.07 1.16 1.37
N GLU A 124 -6.03 0.59 0.65
CA GLU A 124 -6.23 0.88 -0.77
C GLU A 124 -6.95 2.21 -0.95
N TRP A 125 -6.62 2.93 -2.03
CA TRP A 125 -7.17 4.25 -2.36
C TRP A 125 -6.84 5.30 -1.30
N ALA A 126 -5.65 5.17 -0.69
CA ALA A 126 -5.21 6.01 0.41
C ALA A 126 -5.11 7.50 0.04
N GLU A 127 -5.04 7.83 -1.26
CA GLU A 127 -5.11 9.20 -1.76
C GLU A 127 -6.42 9.93 -1.38
N LEU A 128 -7.48 9.19 -1.03
CA LEU A 128 -8.76 9.76 -0.59
C LEU A 128 -8.78 10.18 0.88
N VAL A 129 -7.76 9.79 1.64
CA VAL A 129 -7.72 9.90 3.11
C VAL A 129 -6.36 10.37 3.63
N GLU A 130 -5.53 10.99 2.78
CA GLU A 130 -4.14 11.39 3.11
C GLU A 130 -4.04 12.24 4.38
N ASP A 131 -5.01 13.14 4.60
CA ASP A 131 -5.02 14.10 5.71
C ASP A 131 -5.10 13.45 7.10
N VAL A 132 -5.53 12.18 7.19
CA VAL A 132 -5.70 11.45 8.45
C VAL A 132 -4.69 10.30 8.62
N LEU A 133 -3.80 10.11 7.65
CA LEU A 133 -2.79 9.05 7.74
C LEU A 133 -1.67 9.45 8.71
N PRO A 134 -1.01 8.48 9.36
CA PRO A 134 0.20 8.74 10.11
C PRO A 134 1.26 9.42 9.24
N SER A 135 1.96 10.41 9.79
CA SER A 135 2.98 11.17 9.05
C SER A 135 4.18 10.33 8.59
N ASP A 136 4.36 9.16 9.19
CA ASP A 136 5.39 8.19 8.87
C ASP A 136 4.87 7.03 8.01
N ALA A 137 3.63 7.07 7.50
CA ALA A 137 3.09 6.03 6.62
C ALA A 137 3.98 5.82 5.37
N LEU A 138 4.14 4.56 4.96
CA LEU A 138 4.78 4.20 3.70
C LEU A 138 3.79 4.41 2.57
N ARG A 139 4.03 5.43 1.73
CA ARG A 139 3.24 5.65 0.53
C ARG A 139 3.71 4.72 -0.59
N ILE A 140 2.76 4.10 -1.28
CA ILE A 140 2.99 3.16 -2.37
C ILE A 140 2.11 3.57 -3.54
N ASP A 141 2.68 4.24 -4.54
CA ASP A 141 1.98 4.62 -5.77
C ASP A 141 2.15 3.52 -6.82
N LEU A 142 1.04 2.92 -7.25
CA LEU A 142 1.01 1.92 -8.32
C LEU A 142 0.43 2.53 -9.59
N GLY A 143 1.19 2.49 -10.68
CA GLY A 143 0.79 3.00 -11.98
C GLY A 143 1.05 2.01 -13.11
N TYR A 144 0.50 2.30 -14.30
CA TYR A 144 0.79 1.54 -15.51
C TYR A 144 2.09 2.05 -16.15
N GLU A 145 2.93 1.13 -16.64
CA GLU A 145 4.13 1.48 -17.42
C GLU A 145 4.34 0.44 -18.52
N GLY A 146 4.04 0.82 -19.76
CA GLY A 146 3.97 -0.13 -20.87
C GLY A 146 2.97 -1.26 -20.58
N ASP A 147 3.42 -2.50 -20.74
CA ASP A 147 2.64 -3.70 -20.39
C ASP A 147 2.72 -4.06 -18.88
N GLY A 148 3.61 -3.40 -18.14
CA GLY A 148 3.91 -3.65 -16.73
C GLY A 148 3.26 -2.66 -15.75
N ARG A 149 3.84 -2.55 -14.57
CA ARG A 149 3.49 -1.58 -13.52
C ARG A 149 4.72 -0.85 -13.04
N ARG A 150 4.58 0.45 -12.83
CA ARG A 150 5.53 1.26 -12.07
C ARG A 150 5.04 1.33 -10.64
N ILE A 151 5.89 0.99 -9.68
CA ILE A 151 5.59 1.08 -8.26
C ILE A 151 6.60 2.02 -7.63
N ILE A 152 6.12 3.06 -6.96
CA ILE A 152 6.95 4.06 -6.30
C ILE A 152 6.65 4.00 -4.81
N PHE A 153 7.67 3.70 -4.03
CA PHE A 153 7.62 3.76 -2.58
C PHE A 153 8.16 5.10 -2.13
N THR A 154 7.46 5.78 -1.23
CA THR A 154 7.91 7.04 -0.62
C THR A 154 7.79 6.94 0.89
N ALA A 155 8.90 7.17 1.59
CA ALA A 155 8.97 7.16 3.04
C ALA A 155 9.58 8.47 3.54
N HIS A 156 8.80 9.29 4.23
CA HIS A 156 9.24 10.63 4.61
C HIS A 156 10.09 10.66 5.88
N THR A 157 9.91 9.70 6.80
CA THR A 157 10.64 9.69 8.06
C THR A 157 10.85 8.27 8.60
N GLY A 158 11.87 8.13 9.45
CA GLY A 158 11.99 7.05 10.40
C GLY A 158 12.14 5.66 9.79
N ARG A 159 11.34 4.72 10.28
CA ARG A 159 11.48 3.30 10.02
C ARG A 159 11.29 2.89 8.57
N HIS A 160 10.32 3.49 7.87
CA HIS A 160 10.07 3.12 6.48
C HIS A 160 11.23 3.53 5.56
N GLN A 161 11.99 4.58 5.88
CA GLN A 161 13.24 4.89 5.16
C GLN A 161 14.28 3.78 5.33
N GLU A 162 14.47 3.27 6.56
CA GLU A 162 15.37 2.14 6.82
C GLU A 162 14.92 0.88 6.07
N MET A 163 13.61 0.63 6.02
CA MET A 163 13.02 -0.46 5.24
C MET A 163 13.35 -0.31 3.74
N LEU A 164 13.16 0.88 3.16
CA LEU A 164 13.50 1.13 1.75
C LEU A 164 14.99 0.93 1.47
N GLU A 165 15.88 1.33 2.38
CA GLU A 165 17.31 1.08 2.25
C GLU A 165 17.68 -0.40 2.24
N VAL A 166 16.98 -1.23 3.03
CA VAL A 166 17.14 -2.69 2.98
C VAL A 166 16.66 -3.23 1.63
N LEU A 167 15.48 -2.80 1.16
CA LEU A 167 14.89 -3.28 -0.09
C LEU A 167 15.77 -2.94 -1.30
N LYS A 168 16.32 -1.72 -1.37
CA LYS A 168 17.25 -1.27 -2.42
C LYS A 168 18.53 -2.09 -2.50
N ARG A 169 18.96 -2.73 -1.40
CA ARG A 169 20.21 -3.52 -1.32
C ARG A 169 20.01 -5.00 -1.56
N CYS A 170 18.76 -5.45 -1.57
CA CYS A 170 18.45 -6.83 -1.88
C CYS A 170 18.33 -6.97 -3.40
N ASP A 171 19.09 -7.90 -3.99
CA ASP A 171 18.95 -8.27 -5.41
C ASP A 171 17.84 -9.34 -5.61
N CYS A 172 16.98 -9.55 -4.62
CA CYS A 172 16.01 -10.67 -4.61
C CYS A 172 14.73 -10.42 -5.44
N TRP A 173 14.69 -9.34 -6.21
CA TRP A 173 13.54 -8.89 -7.01
C TRP A 173 13.79 -8.96 -8.52
N GLU A 174 15.04 -9.18 -8.96
CA GLU A 174 15.42 -9.42 -10.36
C GLU A 174 15.19 -10.88 -10.77
#